data_AF-A0AAV1T6S4-F1
#
_entry.id   AF-A0AAV1T6S4-F1
#
_cell.length_a   1.000
_cell.length_b   1.000
_cell.length_c   1.000
_cell.angle_alpha   90.00
_cell.angle_beta   90.00
_cell.angle_gamma   90.00
#
_symmetry.space_group_name_H-M   'P 1'
#
loop_
_entity.id
_entity.type
_entity.pdbx_description
1 polymer ?
#
loop_
_entity_poly.entity_id
_entity_poly.type
_entity_poly.pdbx_seq_one_letter_code
_entity_poly.pdbx_strand_id
1 'polypeptide(L)'
;MSSSSEEILTSVLVLQLEAIKALVTEYHQQTEAYVQQFGHMPLSNEPIYAAHDARIALRSLPSLAEGCVVSEVILAATKSHCGQNMCATSTTDLEEFLASARKNVKTVDDRVHALFVLDASLSHAQLKKEMQATFEGKQGYALLVEWLALSCSYKDETSKAFTELLLLVLKNKMPAMSFTIKTVIKNLMRYKKVMKGKTNKGLLQDVVDEYRKKIKL
;
A
#
# COMPACT_ATOMS: atom_id res chain seq x y z
N MET A 1 20.37 -48.01 -6.22
CA MET A 1 20.76 -46.69 -6.76
C MET A 1 19.62 -45.72 -6.49
N SER A 2 19.70 -44.91 -5.42
CA SER A 2 18.67 -43.91 -5.06
C SER A 2 19.30 -42.56 -4.67
N SER A 3 20.42 -42.20 -5.30
CA SER A 3 21.22 -40.99 -4.98
C SER A 3 20.64 -39.71 -5.58
N SER A 4 19.91 -39.80 -6.70
CA SER A 4 19.64 -38.61 -7.53
C SER A 4 18.59 -37.67 -6.96
N SER A 5 17.54 -38.18 -6.30
CA SER A 5 16.45 -37.34 -5.78
C SER A 5 16.85 -36.58 -4.51
N GLU A 6 17.66 -37.18 -3.64
CA GLU A 6 18.15 -36.54 -2.41
C GLU A 6 19.18 -35.44 -2.71
N GLU A 7 20.07 -35.66 -3.69
CA GLU A 7 21.05 -34.67 -4.14
C GLU A 7 20.38 -33.46 -4.83
N ILE A 8 19.34 -33.70 -5.64
CA ILE A 8 18.55 -32.62 -6.26
C ILE A 8 17.82 -31.81 -5.19
N LEU A 9 17.15 -32.47 -4.24
CA LEU A 9 16.45 -31.80 -3.15
C LEU A 9 17.41 -30.96 -2.30
N THR A 10 18.57 -31.50 -1.96
CA THR A 10 19.60 -30.79 -1.20
C THR A 10 20.10 -29.56 -1.95
N SER A 11 20.34 -29.69 -3.27
CA SER A 11 20.77 -28.57 -4.12
C SER A 11 19.71 -27.46 -4.18
N VAL A 12 18.43 -27.81 -4.28
CA VAL A 12 17.32 -26.85 -4.27
C VAL A 12 17.23 -26.12 -2.92
N LEU A 13 17.37 -26.84 -1.80
CA LEU A 13 17.32 -26.24 -0.47
C LEU A 13 18.50 -25.28 -0.23
N VAL A 14 19.68 -25.60 -0.74
CA VAL A 14 20.86 -24.71 -0.66
C VAL A 14 20.61 -23.43 -1.46
N LEU A 15 20.12 -23.54 -2.70
CA LEU A 15 19.79 -22.37 -3.52
C LEU A 15 18.72 -21.49 -2.88
N GLN A 16 17.69 -22.09 -2.26
CA GLN A 16 16.67 -21.35 -1.52
C GLN A 16 17.27 -20.62 -0.31
N LEU A 17 18.16 -21.28 0.44
CA LEU A 17 18.83 -20.65 1.58
C LEU A 17 19.70 -19.48 1.14
N GLU A 18 20.44 -19.61 0.04
CA GLU A 18 21.26 -18.54 -0.53
C GLU A 18 20.40 -17.36 -1.01
N ALA A 19 19.27 -17.64 -1.67
CA ALA A 19 18.31 -16.62 -2.09
C ALA A 19 17.72 -15.87 -0.88
N ILE A 20 17.35 -16.58 0.19
CA ILE A 20 16.85 -15.97 1.42
C ILE A 20 17.93 -15.09 2.07
N LYS A 21 19.19 -15.56 2.15
CA LYS A 21 20.29 -14.75 2.70
C LYS A 21 20.52 -13.47 1.89
N ALA A 22 20.43 -13.56 0.56
CA ALA A 22 20.55 -12.40 -0.31
C ALA A 22 19.41 -11.40 -0.06
N LEU A 23 18.16 -11.86 0.01
CA LEU A 23 16.99 -11.03 0.32
C LEU A 23 17.08 -10.37 1.69
N VAL A 24 17.54 -11.11 2.70
CA VAL A 24 17.76 -10.55 4.05
C VAL A 24 18.80 -9.45 3.99
N THR A 25 19.91 -9.67 3.32
CA THR A 25 20.97 -8.66 3.18
C THR A 25 20.46 -7.41 2.46
N GLU A 26 19.69 -7.60 1.39
CA GLU A 26 19.08 -6.50 0.63
C GLU A 26 18.08 -5.71 1.48
N TYR A 27 17.21 -6.39 2.23
CA TYR A 27 16.28 -5.74 3.15
C TYR A 27 17.00 -4.84 4.16
N HIS A 28 18.12 -5.31 4.73
CA HIS A 28 18.91 -4.50 5.66
C HIS A 28 19.55 -3.30 4.95
N GLN A 29 20.08 -3.48 3.74
CA GLN A 29 20.65 -2.38 2.95
C GLN A 29 19.62 -1.33 2.55
N GLN A 30 18.41 -1.75 2.16
CA GLN A 30 17.31 -0.85 1.81
C GLN A 30 16.79 -0.10 3.04
N THR A 31 16.63 -0.80 4.18
CA THR A 31 16.24 -0.20 5.45
C THR A 31 17.26 0.85 5.90
N GLU A 32 18.54 0.53 5.82
CA GLU A 32 19.63 1.44 6.15
C GLU A 32 19.66 2.66 5.20
N ALA A 33 19.52 2.45 3.89
CA ALA A 33 19.45 3.55 2.92
C ALA A 33 18.23 4.46 3.16
N TYR A 34 17.10 3.87 3.55
CA TYR A 34 15.90 4.61 3.94
C TYR A 34 16.18 5.46 5.20
N VAL A 35 16.77 4.87 6.23
CA VAL A 35 17.15 5.57 7.47
C VAL A 35 18.14 6.72 7.17
N GLN A 36 19.16 6.49 6.32
CA GLN A 36 20.10 7.53 5.90
C GLN A 36 19.40 8.71 5.21
N GLN A 37 18.31 8.45 4.49
CA GLN A 37 17.58 9.46 3.73
C GLN A 37 16.51 10.19 4.56
N PHE A 38 15.83 9.49 5.45
CA PHE A 38 14.63 10.00 6.14
C PHE A 38 14.80 10.14 7.67
N GLY A 39 15.85 9.57 8.26
CA GLY A 39 16.17 9.68 9.69
C GLY A 39 15.25 8.88 10.63
N HIS A 40 14.47 7.94 10.09
CA HIS A 40 13.59 7.07 10.86
C HIS A 40 13.39 5.72 10.18
N MET A 41 12.90 4.73 10.94
CA MET A 41 12.58 3.39 10.44
C MET A 41 11.38 3.42 9.47
N PRO A 42 11.38 2.63 8.39
CA PRO A 42 10.33 2.64 7.38
C PRO A 42 8.98 2.07 7.84
N LEU A 43 8.99 1.17 8.84
CA LEU A 43 7.77 0.48 9.30
C LEU A 43 7.26 1.01 10.64
N SER A 44 8.14 1.37 11.58
CA SER A 44 7.75 1.86 12.91
C SER A 44 7.71 3.39 13.02
N ASN A 45 8.28 4.12 12.05
CA ASN A 45 8.51 5.57 12.12
C ASN A 45 9.32 6.02 13.35
N GLU A 46 10.00 5.10 14.03
CA GLU A 46 10.87 5.45 15.14
C GLU A 46 12.13 6.15 14.61
N PRO A 47 12.50 7.30 15.19
CA PRO A 47 13.71 8.00 14.79
C PRO A 47 14.93 7.15 15.10
N ILE A 48 15.79 6.97 14.12
CA ILE A 48 17.03 6.19 14.26
C ILE A 48 18.11 6.78 13.36
N TYR A 49 19.35 6.67 13.81
CA TYR A 49 20.52 7.03 13.00
C TYR A 49 20.96 5.83 12.18
N ALA A 50 21.42 6.08 10.96
CA ALA A 50 22.03 5.04 10.15
C ALA A 50 23.23 4.45 10.89
N ALA A 51 23.39 3.13 10.83
CA ALA A 51 24.53 2.45 11.41
C ALA A 51 25.85 2.76 10.67
N HIS A 52 25.79 3.21 9.42
CA HIS A 52 26.95 3.54 8.59
C HIS A 52 26.90 4.98 8.06
N ASP A 53 28.03 5.69 8.18
CA ASP A 53 28.21 7.06 7.66
C ASP A 53 28.31 7.11 6.13
N ALA A 54 28.83 6.06 5.50
CA ALA A 54 28.95 5.97 4.05
C ALA A 54 27.58 5.63 3.43
N ARG A 55 27.16 6.41 2.42
CA ARG A 55 25.91 6.18 1.72
C ARG A 55 25.93 4.82 1.03
N ILE A 56 25.02 3.93 1.39
CA ILE A 56 24.96 2.60 0.77
C ILE A 56 24.52 2.76 -0.68
N ALA A 57 25.41 2.44 -1.62
CA ALA A 57 25.09 2.33 -3.03
C ALA A 57 24.21 1.10 -3.24
N LEU A 58 22.89 1.31 -3.32
CA LEU A 58 21.95 0.26 -3.69
C LEU A 58 22.32 -0.28 -5.07
N ARG A 59 22.36 -1.60 -5.23
CA ARG A 59 22.59 -2.21 -6.54
C ARG A 59 21.53 -1.67 -7.51
N SER A 60 21.97 -1.20 -8.68
CA SER A 60 21.07 -0.98 -9.80
C SER A 60 20.51 -2.33 -10.20
N LEU A 61 19.29 -2.63 -9.75
CA LEU A 61 18.60 -3.84 -10.17
C LEU A 61 18.53 -3.82 -11.71
N PRO A 62 18.96 -4.89 -12.42
CA PRO A 62 18.44 -5.11 -13.76
C PRO A 62 16.91 -5.10 -13.65
N SER A 63 16.22 -4.46 -14.60
CA SER A 63 14.78 -4.16 -14.54
C SER A 63 13.99 -5.27 -13.85
N LEU A 64 13.59 -5.02 -12.60
CA LEU A 64 12.70 -5.85 -11.77
C LEU A 64 12.76 -7.35 -12.08
N ALA A 65 13.74 -8.03 -11.49
CA ALA A 65 13.77 -9.48 -11.42
C ALA A 65 12.46 -10.03 -10.79
N GLU A 66 11.65 -10.69 -11.63
CA GLU A 66 10.78 -11.88 -11.48
C GLU A 66 10.06 -12.25 -10.15
N GLY A 67 10.12 -11.45 -9.09
CA GLY A 67 9.44 -11.73 -7.80
C GLY A 67 8.51 -10.62 -7.29
N CYS A 68 8.66 -9.39 -7.79
CA CYS A 68 7.76 -8.28 -7.55
C CYS A 68 7.34 -7.70 -8.91
N VAL A 69 6.44 -8.40 -9.59
CA VAL A 69 5.90 -7.95 -10.88
C VAL A 69 4.99 -6.76 -10.59
N VAL A 70 5.56 -5.57 -10.53
CA VAL A 70 4.78 -4.34 -10.63
C VAL A 70 4.12 -4.39 -11.99
N SER A 71 2.83 -4.70 -11.99
CA SER A 71 2.00 -4.75 -13.19
C SER A 71 2.26 -3.55 -14.08
N GLU A 72 2.47 -3.79 -15.38
CA GLU A 72 2.75 -2.74 -16.36
C GLU A 72 1.68 -1.64 -16.34
N VAL A 73 0.45 -2.01 -15.97
CA VAL A 73 -0.69 -1.10 -15.84
C VAL A 73 -0.45 -0.06 -14.75
N ILE A 74 -0.07 -0.48 -13.54
CA ILE A 74 0.16 0.45 -12.43
C ILE A 74 1.47 1.20 -12.61
N LEU A 75 2.49 0.56 -13.21
CA LEU A 75 3.74 1.22 -13.57
C LEU A 75 3.52 2.34 -14.58
N ALA A 76 2.73 2.10 -15.62
CA ALA A 76 2.39 3.11 -16.62
C ALA A 76 1.60 4.27 -15.99
N ALA A 77 0.55 3.97 -15.22
CA ALA A 77 -0.24 4.99 -14.55
C ALA A 77 0.61 5.84 -13.59
N THR A 78 1.54 5.23 -12.86
CA THR A 78 2.42 5.95 -11.93
C THR A 78 3.44 6.80 -12.68
N LYS A 79 4.05 6.30 -13.77
CA LYS A 79 4.97 7.09 -14.59
C LYS A 79 4.30 8.28 -15.28
N SER A 80 3.04 8.12 -15.68
CA SER A 80 2.29 9.17 -16.37
C SER A 80 1.81 10.29 -15.45
N HIS A 81 1.54 9.98 -14.18
CA HIS A 81 0.82 10.90 -13.28
C HIS A 81 1.50 11.11 -11.92
N CYS A 82 2.71 10.59 -11.70
CA CYS A 82 3.43 10.76 -10.43
C CYS A 82 4.87 11.22 -10.62
N GLY A 83 5.35 11.99 -9.65
CA GLY A 83 6.74 12.45 -9.58
C GLY A 83 7.68 11.40 -8.98
N GLN A 84 8.92 11.82 -8.68
CA GLN A 84 9.98 10.94 -8.14
C GLN A 84 9.61 10.24 -6.82
N ASN A 85 8.65 10.76 -6.06
CA ASN A 85 8.21 10.20 -4.79
C ASN A 85 6.99 9.27 -4.92
N MET A 86 6.65 8.82 -6.14
CA MET A 86 5.49 7.96 -6.41
C MET A 86 4.17 8.57 -5.89
N CYS A 87 4.06 9.90 -5.95
CA CYS A 87 2.88 10.65 -5.58
C CYS A 87 2.46 11.57 -6.73
N ALA A 88 1.16 11.85 -6.83
CA ALA A 88 0.63 12.84 -7.75
C ALA A 88 1.27 14.22 -7.48
N THR A 89 1.76 14.86 -8.53
CA THR A 89 2.45 16.16 -8.46
C THR A 89 1.49 17.34 -8.49
N SER A 90 0.27 17.13 -8.98
CA SER A 90 -0.79 18.13 -9.04
C SER A 90 -2.17 17.50 -8.82
N THR A 91 -3.19 18.34 -8.61
CA THR A 91 -4.58 17.89 -8.51
C THR A 91 -5.09 17.25 -9.81
N THR A 92 -4.61 17.74 -10.97
CA THR A 92 -4.94 17.17 -12.28
C THR A 92 -4.37 15.76 -12.40
N ASP A 93 -3.10 15.58 -12.01
CA ASP A 93 -2.46 14.26 -12.04
C ASP A 93 -3.17 13.27 -11.12
N LEU A 94 -3.62 13.72 -9.94
CA LEU A 94 -4.41 12.88 -9.03
C LEU A 94 -5.76 12.47 -9.64
N GLU A 95 -6.43 13.39 -10.32
CA GLU A 95 -7.68 13.09 -11.02
C GLU A 95 -7.47 12.03 -12.12
N GLU A 96 -6.46 12.23 -12.96
CA GLU A 96 -6.13 11.30 -14.04
C GLU A 96 -5.71 9.92 -13.50
N PHE A 97 -4.92 9.90 -12.43
CA PHE A 97 -4.55 8.68 -11.73
C PHE A 97 -5.78 7.94 -11.20
N LEU A 98 -6.73 8.64 -10.57
CA LEU A 98 -7.98 8.04 -10.08
C LEU A 98 -8.84 7.49 -11.23
N ALA A 99 -8.89 8.18 -12.37
CA ALA A 99 -9.59 7.70 -13.56
C ALA A 99 -8.94 6.44 -14.13
N SER A 100 -7.61 6.41 -14.23
CA SER A 100 -6.84 5.25 -14.67
C SER A 100 -7.00 4.07 -13.71
N ALA A 101 -6.91 4.33 -12.40
CA ALA A 101 -7.08 3.31 -11.36
C ALA A 101 -8.44 2.63 -11.47
N ARG A 102 -9.54 3.38 -11.64
CA ARG A 102 -10.87 2.79 -11.83
C ARG A 102 -10.96 1.85 -13.04
N LYS A 103 -10.33 2.25 -14.14
CA LYS A 103 -10.44 1.53 -15.41
C LYS A 103 -9.53 0.30 -15.47
N ASN A 104 -8.33 0.43 -14.92
CA ASN A 104 -7.22 -0.45 -15.24
C ASN A 104 -6.72 -1.26 -14.03
N VAL A 105 -6.87 -0.79 -12.78
CA VAL A 105 -6.42 -1.51 -11.58
C VAL A 105 -7.40 -2.64 -11.24
N LYS A 106 -7.00 -3.88 -11.54
CA LYS A 106 -7.87 -5.06 -11.40
C LYS A 106 -7.36 -6.08 -10.38
N THR A 107 -6.05 -6.24 -10.28
CA THR A 107 -5.44 -7.24 -9.39
C THR A 107 -5.30 -6.68 -7.96
N VAL A 108 -5.07 -7.55 -6.98
CA VAL A 108 -4.79 -7.11 -5.61
C VAL A 108 -3.47 -6.35 -5.55
N ASP A 109 -2.45 -6.80 -6.28
CA ASP A 109 -1.14 -6.18 -6.34
C ASP A 109 -1.21 -4.76 -6.92
N ASP A 110 -1.96 -4.57 -8.02
CA ASP A 110 -2.23 -3.24 -8.58
C ASP A 110 -2.85 -2.30 -7.54
N ARG A 111 -3.81 -2.82 -6.74
CA ARG A 111 -4.50 -2.03 -5.72
C ARG A 111 -3.59 -1.68 -4.56
N VAL A 112 -2.70 -2.58 -4.16
CA VAL A 112 -1.69 -2.29 -3.13
C VAL A 112 -0.79 -1.13 -3.59
N HIS A 113 -0.28 -1.20 -4.81
CA HIS A 113 0.54 -0.13 -5.38
C HIS A 113 -0.24 1.19 -5.49
N ALA A 114 -1.48 1.12 -5.96
CA ALA A 114 -2.34 2.30 -6.05
C ALA A 114 -2.64 2.89 -4.66
N LEU A 115 -2.83 2.06 -3.62
CA LEU A 115 -2.99 2.54 -2.24
C LEU A 115 -1.75 3.32 -1.76
N PHE A 116 -0.54 2.83 -2.05
CA PHE A 116 0.69 3.56 -1.70
C PHE A 116 0.78 4.91 -2.41
N VAL A 117 0.47 4.96 -3.71
CA VAL A 117 0.44 6.22 -4.47
C VAL A 117 -0.59 7.18 -3.88
N LEU A 118 -1.78 6.70 -3.55
CA LEU A 118 -2.84 7.52 -2.95
C LEU A 118 -2.46 8.01 -1.55
N ASP A 119 -1.89 7.16 -0.70
CA ASP A 119 -1.43 7.54 0.63
C ASP A 119 -0.34 8.62 0.59
N ALA A 120 0.64 8.46 -0.31
CA ALA A 120 1.70 9.44 -0.54
C ALA A 120 1.13 10.76 -1.08
N SER A 121 0.21 10.70 -2.05
CA SER A 121 -0.44 11.88 -2.64
C SER A 121 -1.27 12.66 -1.63
N LEU A 122 -1.99 11.98 -0.73
CA LEU A 122 -2.77 12.60 0.34
C LEU A 122 -1.89 13.06 1.52
N SER A 123 -0.62 12.67 1.54
CA SER A 123 0.38 13.15 2.50
C SER A 123 1.21 14.31 1.96
N HIS A 124 0.96 14.77 0.73
CA HIS A 124 1.79 15.76 0.06
C HIS A 124 1.92 17.05 0.89
N ALA A 125 3.14 17.38 1.33
CA ALA A 125 3.39 18.42 2.32
C ALA A 125 2.80 19.79 1.93
N GLN A 126 2.90 20.16 0.65
CA GLN A 126 2.46 21.47 0.15
C GLN A 126 1.01 21.51 -0.34
N LEU A 127 0.45 20.38 -0.82
CA LEU A 127 -0.83 20.34 -1.53
C LEU A 127 -1.87 19.49 -0.80
N LYS A 128 -1.63 19.17 0.47
CA LYS A 128 -2.45 18.22 1.25
C LYS A 128 -3.95 18.53 1.18
N LYS A 129 -4.33 19.81 1.29
CA LYS A 129 -5.74 20.22 1.31
C LYS A 129 -6.37 20.11 -0.08
N GLU A 130 -5.67 20.55 -1.11
CA GLU A 130 -6.13 20.49 -2.50
C GLU A 130 -6.23 19.05 -3.01
N MET A 131 -5.25 18.21 -2.66
CA MET A 131 -5.26 16.77 -2.96
C MET A 131 -6.42 16.07 -2.24
N GLN A 132 -6.65 16.38 -0.96
CA GLN A 132 -7.77 15.82 -0.21
C GLN A 132 -9.13 16.24 -0.80
N ALA A 133 -9.29 17.51 -1.17
CA ALA A 133 -10.50 18.03 -1.78
C ALA A 133 -10.76 17.40 -3.16
N THR A 134 -9.72 17.28 -3.99
CA THR A 134 -9.80 16.63 -5.31
C THR A 134 -10.14 15.15 -5.18
N PHE A 135 -9.47 14.43 -4.26
CA PHE A 135 -9.75 13.02 -4.00
C PHE A 135 -11.21 12.80 -3.60
N GLU A 136 -11.77 13.66 -2.75
CA GLU A 136 -13.19 13.58 -2.39
C GLU A 136 -14.13 13.95 -3.54
N GLY A 137 -13.86 15.07 -4.22
CA GLY A 137 -14.67 15.55 -5.33
C GLY A 137 -14.72 14.56 -6.49
N LYS A 138 -13.64 13.80 -6.70
CA LYS A 138 -13.54 12.73 -7.69
C LYS A 138 -13.87 11.36 -7.13
N GLN A 139 -14.60 11.26 -6.01
CA GLN A 139 -15.11 10.00 -5.43
C GLN A 139 -14.01 8.95 -5.11
N GLY A 140 -12.82 9.38 -4.70
CA GLY A 140 -11.71 8.49 -4.34
C GLY A 140 -12.06 7.54 -3.19
N TYR A 141 -12.80 8.00 -2.18
CA TYR A 141 -13.27 7.12 -1.10
C TYR A 141 -14.27 6.06 -1.57
N ALA A 142 -15.07 6.35 -2.61
CA ALA A 142 -15.95 5.34 -3.18
C ALA A 142 -15.15 4.21 -3.84
N LEU A 143 -14.05 4.55 -4.51
CA LEU A 143 -13.10 3.57 -5.07
C LEU A 143 -12.47 2.70 -3.97
N LEU A 144 -12.03 3.29 -2.87
CA LEU A 144 -11.48 2.52 -1.74
C LEU A 144 -12.52 1.56 -1.15
N VAL A 145 -13.77 2.02 -1.00
CA VAL A 145 -14.86 1.20 -0.51
C VAL A 145 -15.21 0.06 -1.47
N GLU A 146 -15.10 0.29 -2.78
CA GLU A 146 -15.28 -0.73 -3.81
C GLU A 146 -14.20 -1.82 -3.71
N TRP A 147 -12.93 -1.43 -3.58
CA TRP A 147 -11.83 -2.38 -3.37
C TRP A 147 -11.96 -3.16 -2.07
N LEU A 148 -12.44 -2.51 -1.00
CA LEU A 148 -12.77 -3.18 0.25
C LEU A 148 -13.86 -4.25 0.04
N ALA A 149 -14.92 -3.92 -0.69
CA ALA A 149 -16.00 -4.85 -1.00
C ALA A 149 -15.50 -6.10 -1.75
N LEU A 150 -14.63 -5.89 -2.73
CA LEU A 150 -14.00 -6.96 -3.50
C LEU A 150 -13.14 -7.84 -2.59
N SER A 151 -12.28 -7.25 -1.76
CA SER A 151 -11.43 -8.01 -0.83
C SER A 151 -12.23 -8.82 0.19
N CYS A 152 -13.35 -8.30 0.68
CA CYS A 152 -14.24 -9.02 1.59
C CYS A 152 -14.96 -10.23 0.95
N SER A 153 -14.97 -10.32 -0.38
CA SER A 153 -15.60 -11.42 -1.11
C SER A 153 -14.72 -12.68 -1.14
N TYR A 154 -13.42 -12.54 -0.88
CA TYR A 154 -12.46 -13.64 -0.86
C TYR A 154 -12.06 -14.02 0.58
N LYS A 155 -11.53 -15.23 0.75
CA LYS A 155 -11.21 -15.81 2.07
C LYS A 155 -9.72 -16.11 2.27
N ASP A 156 -8.90 -15.94 1.24
CA ASP A 156 -7.45 -16.14 1.28
C ASP A 156 -6.76 -15.09 2.15
N GLU A 157 -5.52 -15.40 2.57
CA GLU A 157 -4.73 -14.52 3.43
C GLU A 157 -4.35 -13.21 2.73
N THR A 158 -4.08 -13.22 1.43
CA THR A 158 -3.75 -12.02 0.66
C THR A 158 -4.89 -11.00 0.70
N SER A 159 -6.13 -11.45 0.50
CA SER A 159 -7.31 -10.60 0.58
C SER A 159 -7.56 -10.05 1.99
N LYS A 160 -7.24 -10.83 3.04
CA LYS A 160 -7.32 -10.36 4.43
C LYS A 160 -6.26 -9.31 4.74
N ALA A 161 -5.02 -9.51 4.30
CA ALA A 161 -3.93 -8.56 4.47
C ALA A 161 -4.20 -7.26 3.71
N PHE A 162 -4.70 -7.35 2.47
CA PHE A 162 -5.13 -6.18 1.71
C PHE A 162 -6.29 -5.43 2.40
N THR A 163 -7.26 -6.16 2.96
CA THR A 163 -8.35 -5.57 3.75
C THR A 163 -7.81 -4.75 4.92
N GLU A 164 -6.84 -5.31 5.66
CA GLU A 164 -6.20 -4.64 6.78
C GLU A 164 -5.48 -3.35 6.33
N LEU A 165 -4.64 -3.45 5.29
CA LEU A 165 -3.94 -2.30 4.72
C LEU A 165 -4.91 -1.18 4.31
N LEU A 166 -5.98 -1.53 3.59
CA LEU A 166 -6.97 -0.55 3.14
C LEU A 166 -7.68 0.13 4.31
N LEU A 167 -8.03 -0.63 5.36
CA LEU A 167 -8.63 -0.06 6.57
C LEU A 167 -7.67 0.88 7.31
N LEU A 168 -6.37 0.57 7.34
CA LEU A 168 -5.35 1.48 7.89
C LEU A 168 -5.25 2.78 7.09
N VAL A 169 -5.28 2.69 5.76
CA VAL A 169 -5.32 3.88 4.88
C VAL A 169 -6.56 4.72 5.17
N LEU A 170 -7.74 4.11 5.27
CA LEU A 170 -8.97 4.83 5.63
C LEU A 170 -8.87 5.49 7.02
N LYS A 171 -8.28 4.80 7.99
CA LYS A 171 -8.06 5.35 9.34
C LYS A 171 -7.19 6.61 9.28
N ASN A 172 -6.06 6.53 8.57
CA ASN A 172 -5.06 7.61 8.50
C ASN A 172 -5.48 8.76 7.57
N LYS A 173 -6.24 8.45 6.52
CA LYS A 173 -6.72 9.40 5.51
C LYS A 173 -8.24 9.51 5.62
N MET A 174 -8.70 10.15 6.69
CA MET A 174 -10.12 10.36 6.92
C MET A 174 -10.68 11.49 6.04
N PRO A 175 -11.90 11.36 5.45
CA PRO A 175 -12.51 12.43 4.68
C PRO A 175 -12.66 13.71 5.48
N ALA A 176 -12.54 14.85 4.81
CA ALA A 176 -12.79 16.18 5.35
C ALA A 176 -14.29 16.51 5.36
N MET A 177 -15.05 16.15 4.31
CA MET A 177 -16.46 16.52 4.22
C MET A 177 -17.38 15.58 5.01
N SER A 178 -18.25 16.14 5.87
CA SER A 178 -19.20 15.37 6.69
C SER A 178 -20.13 14.48 5.88
N PHE A 179 -20.52 14.89 4.67
CA PHE A 179 -21.31 14.07 3.75
C PHE A 179 -20.55 12.81 3.30
N THR A 180 -19.28 12.97 2.90
CA THR A 180 -18.40 11.86 2.54
C THR A 180 -18.21 10.91 3.72
N ILE A 181 -17.96 11.44 4.92
CA ILE A 181 -17.82 10.65 6.15
C ILE A 181 -19.06 9.78 6.39
N LYS A 182 -20.26 10.37 6.36
CA LYS A 182 -21.54 9.64 6.54
C LYS A 182 -21.70 8.52 5.51
N THR A 183 -21.35 8.79 4.25
CA THR A 183 -21.45 7.82 3.16
C THR A 183 -20.48 6.66 3.35
N VAL A 184 -19.22 6.94 3.71
CA VAL A 184 -18.23 5.90 3.99
C VAL A 184 -18.65 5.05 5.19
N ILE A 185 -19.09 5.66 6.30
CA ILE A 185 -19.60 4.91 7.48
C ILE A 185 -20.72 3.94 7.07
N LYS A 186 -21.71 4.42 6.30
CA LYS A 186 -22.83 3.59 5.83
C LYS A 186 -22.33 2.37 5.06
N ASN A 187 -21.37 2.57 4.16
CA ASN A 187 -20.81 1.48 3.35
C ASN A 187 -19.96 0.52 4.19
N LEU A 188 -19.08 1.01 5.07
CA LEU A 188 -18.26 0.16 5.96
C LEU A 188 -19.14 -0.72 6.86
N MET A 189 -20.21 -0.17 7.43
CA MET A 189 -21.14 -0.92 8.27
C MET A 189 -21.85 -2.05 7.51
N ARG A 190 -22.08 -1.89 6.20
CA ARG A 190 -22.60 -2.97 5.35
C ARG A 190 -21.60 -4.12 5.25
N TYR A 191 -20.31 -3.82 5.10
CA TYR A 191 -19.27 -4.82 4.92
C TYR A 191 -18.83 -5.50 6.21
N LYS A 192 -19.04 -4.89 7.38
CA LYS A 192 -18.75 -5.50 8.69
C LYS A 192 -19.30 -6.93 8.85
N LYS A 193 -20.49 -7.19 8.30
CA LYS A 193 -21.16 -8.51 8.39
C LYS A 193 -20.46 -9.58 7.55
N VAL A 194 -19.94 -9.22 6.37
CA VAL A 194 -19.36 -10.15 5.41
C VAL A 194 -17.84 -10.29 5.56
N MET A 195 -17.18 -9.27 6.12
CA MET A 195 -15.75 -9.23 6.39
C MET A 195 -15.29 -10.42 7.23
N LYS A 196 -14.12 -10.98 6.88
CA LYS A 196 -13.48 -12.10 7.57
C LYS A 196 -12.31 -11.62 8.42
N GLY A 197 -11.97 -12.39 9.45
CA GLY A 197 -10.94 -12.04 10.42
C GLY A 197 -11.48 -11.20 11.60
N LYS A 198 -11.10 -11.58 12.82
CA LYS A 198 -11.49 -10.84 14.03
C LYS A 198 -10.79 -9.47 14.08
N THR A 199 -9.51 -9.44 13.70
CA THR A 199 -8.68 -8.23 13.61
C THR A 199 -9.29 -7.20 12.66
N ASN A 200 -9.58 -7.59 11.41
CA ASN A 200 -10.18 -6.69 10.41
C ASN A 200 -11.54 -6.14 10.85
N LYS A 201 -12.38 -6.96 11.49
CA LYS A 201 -13.66 -6.49 12.06
C LYS A 201 -13.47 -5.48 13.19
N GLY A 202 -12.44 -5.66 14.02
CA GLY A 202 -12.05 -4.70 15.06
C GLY A 202 -11.58 -3.40 14.44
N LEU A 203 -10.63 -3.47 13.49
CA LEU A 203 -10.09 -2.30 12.81
C LEU A 203 -11.17 -1.51 12.05
N LEU A 204 -12.10 -2.20 11.37
CA LEU A 204 -13.25 -1.54 10.73
C LEU A 204 -14.12 -0.81 11.75
N GLN A 205 -14.34 -1.40 12.92
CA GLN A 205 -15.11 -0.76 13.99
C GLN A 205 -14.39 0.50 14.49
N ASP A 206 -13.07 0.44 14.66
CA ASP A 206 -12.25 1.59 15.07
C ASP A 206 -12.36 2.74 14.06
N VAL A 207 -12.23 2.45 12.75
CA VAL A 207 -12.39 3.43 11.66
C VAL A 207 -13.78 4.09 11.74
N VAL A 208 -14.83 3.29 11.90
CA VAL A 208 -16.21 3.81 11.98
C VAL A 208 -16.40 4.70 13.21
N ASP A 209 -15.85 4.32 14.36
CA ASP A 209 -16.02 5.08 15.59
C ASP A 209 -15.22 6.39 15.57
N GLU A 210 -14.02 6.39 14.96
CA GLU A 210 -13.24 7.60 14.72
C GLU A 210 -13.98 8.58 13.79
N TYR A 211 -14.54 8.07 12.70
CA TYR A 211 -15.34 8.86 11.76
C TYR A 211 -16.58 9.45 12.42
N ARG A 212 -17.26 8.68 13.28
CA ARG A 212 -18.42 9.14 14.06
C ARG A 212 -18.06 10.24 15.04
N LYS A 213 -16.91 10.15 15.70
CA LYS A 213 -16.41 11.20 16.61
C LYS A 213 -16.24 12.51 15.85
N LYS A 214 -15.69 12.48 14.64
CA LYS A 214 -15.47 13.69 13.83
C LYS A 214 -16.76 14.40 13.42
N ILE A 215 -17.86 13.68 13.13
CA ILE A 215 -19.14 14.29 12.73
C ILE A 215 -20.09 14.57 13.90
N LYS A 216 -19.74 14.14 15.12
CA LYS A 216 -20.47 14.46 16.36
C LYS A 216 -19.91 15.72 17.05
N LEU A 217 -18.99 16.41 16.38
CA LEU A 217 -18.60 17.80 16.60
C LEU A 217 -19.36 18.68 15.62
#